data_AF-A0A5P1EYA0-F1
#
_entry.id   AF-A0A5P1EYA0-F1
#
_cell.length_a   1.000
_cell.length_b   1.000
_cell.length_c   1.000
_cell.angle_alpha   90.00
_cell.angle_beta   90.00
_cell.angle_gamma   90.00
#
_symmetry.space_group_name_H-M   'P 1'
#
loop_
_entity.id
_entity.type
_entity.pdbx_description
1 polymer ?
#
loop_
_entity_poly.entity_id
_entity_poly.type
_entity_poly.pdbx_seq_one_letter_code
_entity_poly.pdbx_strand_id
1 'polypeptide(L)'
;MKTQVFSSRKILDLHIKSDLSKFHLETDIDDNPERQVIKMLQNIVSSETMVFVWNIWRENVCSLLDFLRKFDDLPKEGSGRPEVFCMNYFGFHRKYERNYVACNADSLWLRQSDLRSCKRYGKLALVKNDQFVLASESYWVSELVSVGMGVLMCLEELNRFSVRNGIPSGSRDWRPEIKKNAICLREKDLAKELLMDSLIDAITGKLTYGKIGRAAMIIMASEKLSKGLYETIVNRLDDMGPWKPFIEHLSKKEPECRNMSLVSSLQAALGSTFPSNWQKEVDYISPPCLLYLIERLLFMVSACGCYFYTTKGSFAEAIGCSDTFCCFTTDSCDRLSFMQSFSCFAYLIQQLLFDRPGMINWIKASELNANNYYPSMVLKLVITIGLVYLNSGQVLNSLVDVLRQEDIVSLLPGAFRNLLRNLRGANFHNRLATALVTVGDPLLIVSLTGEFLKFTCENALFIDMSIPRSREDLMGVLFQERGVRTLEPGATSSAGTSSDCSVL
;
A
#
# COMPACT_ATOMS: atom_id res chain seq x y z
N MET A 1 13.36 22.45 -12.50
CA MET A 1 12.29 22.57 -11.49
C MET A 1 11.05 23.32 -11.97
N LYS A 2 10.97 24.68 -11.97
CA LYS A 2 9.73 25.42 -12.29
C LYS A 2 9.04 24.93 -13.57
N THR A 3 9.75 24.96 -14.70
CA THR A 3 9.22 24.53 -16.00
C THR A 3 8.77 23.07 -15.99
N GLN A 4 9.59 22.18 -15.43
CA GLN A 4 9.31 20.74 -15.34
C GLN A 4 8.07 20.43 -14.49
N VAL A 5 7.92 21.06 -13.31
CA VAL A 5 6.75 20.85 -12.43
C VAL A 5 5.47 21.30 -13.13
N PHE A 6 5.46 22.48 -13.75
CA PHE A 6 4.27 22.96 -14.44
C PHE A 6 3.94 22.21 -15.72
N SER A 7 4.94 21.87 -16.54
CA SER A 7 4.71 21.15 -17.80
C SER A 7 4.22 19.74 -17.54
N SER A 8 4.89 18.99 -16.65
CA SER A 8 4.46 17.63 -16.29
C SER A 8 3.10 17.61 -15.61
N ARG A 9 2.79 18.55 -14.70
CA ARG A 9 1.45 18.66 -14.10
C ARG A 9 0.36 18.87 -15.14
N LYS A 10 0.59 19.76 -16.11
CA LYS A 10 -0.37 20.06 -17.18
C LYS A 10 -0.59 18.86 -18.10
N ILE A 11 0.46 18.11 -18.41
CA ILE A 11 0.37 16.86 -19.18
C ILE A 11 -0.45 15.83 -18.40
N LEU A 12 -0.19 15.64 -17.10
CA LEU A 12 -0.98 14.77 -16.24
C LEU A 12 -2.45 15.18 -16.19
N ASP A 13 -2.75 16.48 -16.06
CA ASP A 13 -4.14 16.98 -16.05
C ASP A 13 -4.89 16.67 -17.36
N LEU A 14 -4.21 16.79 -18.49
CA LEU A 14 -4.78 16.42 -19.79
C LEU A 14 -5.10 14.93 -19.82
N HIS A 15 -4.20 14.06 -19.37
CA HIS A 15 -4.39 12.62 -19.39
C HIS A 15 -5.47 12.15 -18.40
N ILE A 16 -5.48 12.69 -17.17
CA ILE A 16 -6.47 12.36 -16.13
C ILE A 16 -7.90 12.76 -16.58
N LYS A 17 -8.04 13.82 -17.38
CA LYS A 17 -9.34 14.33 -17.88
C LYS A 17 -9.72 13.81 -19.27
N SER A 18 -8.86 13.05 -19.93
CA SER A 18 -9.10 12.59 -21.30
C SER A 18 -10.03 11.37 -21.35
N ASP A 19 -10.83 11.28 -22.41
CA ASP A 19 -11.65 10.11 -22.71
C ASP A 19 -10.77 8.96 -23.23
N LEU A 20 -11.00 7.76 -22.69
CA LEU A 20 -10.30 6.51 -23.02
C LEU A 20 -10.34 6.17 -24.51
N SER A 21 -11.40 6.60 -25.21
CA SER A 21 -11.54 6.41 -26.67
C SER A 21 -10.45 7.10 -27.50
N LYS A 22 -9.73 8.06 -26.91
CA LYS A 22 -8.62 8.80 -27.54
C LYS A 22 -7.25 8.18 -27.27
N PHE A 23 -7.18 7.17 -26.41
CA PHE A 23 -5.92 6.49 -26.09
C PHE A 23 -5.61 5.45 -27.17
N HIS A 24 -4.67 5.78 -28.05
CA HIS A 24 -4.04 4.78 -28.91
C HIS A 24 -2.95 4.05 -28.11
N LEU A 25 -3.18 2.77 -27.80
CA LEU A 25 -2.14 1.90 -27.24
C LEU A 25 -1.01 1.78 -28.27
N GLU A 26 0.10 2.50 -28.03
CA GLU A 26 1.32 2.31 -28.80
C GLU A 26 1.90 0.92 -28.54
N THR A 27 2.25 0.24 -29.63
CA THR A 27 2.93 -1.07 -29.60
C THR A 27 4.45 -0.94 -29.57
N ASP A 28 5.02 0.25 -29.78
CA ASP A 28 6.48 0.47 -29.82
C ASP A 28 6.94 1.70 -29.02
N ILE A 29 7.92 1.45 -28.16
CA ILE A 29 8.65 2.44 -27.36
C ILE A 29 9.64 3.17 -28.27
N ASP A 30 9.70 4.50 -28.17
CA ASP A 30 10.83 5.27 -28.71
C ASP A 30 11.67 5.74 -27.50
N ASP A 31 12.92 5.25 -27.41
CA ASP A 31 13.86 5.59 -26.32
C ASP A 31 14.29 7.05 -26.35
N ASN A 32 13.90 7.82 -27.38
CA ASN A 32 14.18 9.23 -27.49
C ASN A 32 13.15 10.09 -26.71
N PRO A 33 13.58 10.79 -25.64
CA PRO A 33 12.69 11.64 -24.83
C PRO A 33 12.07 12.80 -25.62
N GLU A 34 12.70 13.31 -26.68
CA GLU A 34 12.11 14.36 -27.53
C GLU A 34 10.94 13.85 -28.38
N ARG A 35 11.03 12.61 -28.87
CA ARG A 35 9.92 11.99 -29.63
C ARG A 35 8.77 11.56 -28.73
N GLN A 36 9.04 11.14 -27.50
CA GLN A 36 8.00 10.95 -26.49
C GLN A 36 7.22 12.25 -26.21
N VAL A 37 7.91 13.38 -26.09
CA VAL A 37 7.26 14.69 -25.91
C VAL A 37 6.41 15.09 -27.12
N ILE A 38 6.84 14.77 -28.35
CA ILE A 38 6.05 15.01 -29.57
C ILE A 38 4.79 14.14 -29.60
N LYS A 39 4.88 12.86 -29.21
CA LYS A 39 3.72 11.95 -29.08
C LYS A 39 2.73 12.41 -28.00
N MET A 40 3.24 12.91 -26.86
CA MET A 40 2.43 13.52 -25.78
C MET A 40 1.62 14.75 -26.25
N LEU A 41 2.17 15.54 -27.18
CA LEU A 41 1.48 16.70 -27.77
C LEU A 41 0.39 16.30 -28.78
N GLN A 42 0.37 15.06 -29.24
CA GLN A 42 -0.58 14.53 -30.23
C GLN A 42 -1.78 13.79 -29.59
N ASN A 43 -1.98 13.89 -28.27
CA ASN A 43 -2.99 13.13 -27.50
C ASN A 43 -2.83 11.60 -27.61
N ILE A 44 -1.64 11.10 -27.95
CA ILE A 44 -1.34 9.67 -27.94
C ILE A 44 -0.83 9.33 -26.54
N VAL A 45 -1.52 8.44 -25.83
CA VAL A 45 -1.29 8.20 -24.41
C VAL A 45 -1.26 6.70 -24.14
N SER A 46 -0.10 6.22 -23.66
CA SER A 46 0.05 4.86 -23.13
C SER A 46 0.17 4.88 -21.60
N SER A 47 -0.02 3.72 -20.96
CA SER A 47 0.25 3.54 -19.53
C SER A 47 1.68 3.97 -19.15
N GLU A 48 2.63 3.66 -20.02
CA GLU A 48 4.05 3.94 -19.88
C GLU A 48 4.33 5.44 -19.93
N THR A 49 3.70 6.15 -20.87
CA THR A 49 3.81 7.62 -20.99
C THR A 49 3.28 8.30 -19.73
N MET A 50 2.15 7.83 -19.20
CA MET A 50 1.58 8.42 -17.99
C MET A 50 2.44 8.18 -16.75
N VAL A 51 3.04 6.99 -16.62
CA VAL A 51 3.98 6.65 -15.53
C VAL A 51 5.25 7.48 -15.65
N PHE A 52 5.79 7.66 -16.86
CA PHE A 52 6.96 8.48 -17.11
C PHE A 52 6.75 9.94 -16.68
N VAL A 53 5.64 10.57 -17.12
CA VAL A 53 5.32 11.96 -16.77
C VAL A 53 5.03 12.08 -15.26
N TRP A 54 4.35 11.10 -14.67
CA TRP A 54 4.13 11.02 -13.23
C TRP A 54 5.45 10.99 -12.46
N ASN A 55 6.41 10.16 -12.88
CA ASN A 55 7.71 10.04 -12.24
C ASN A 55 8.48 11.38 -12.27
N ILE A 56 8.51 12.07 -13.41
CA ILE A 56 9.12 13.41 -13.53
C ILE A 56 8.47 14.42 -12.58
N TRP A 57 7.14 14.45 -12.54
CA TRP A 57 6.42 15.39 -11.69
C TRP A 57 6.67 15.08 -10.20
N ARG A 58 6.46 13.81 -9.81
CA ARG A 58 6.63 13.30 -8.45
C ARG A 58 8.04 13.58 -7.93
N GLU A 59 9.08 13.31 -8.69
CA GLU A 59 10.47 13.51 -8.24
C GLU A 59 10.78 14.98 -7.93
N ASN A 60 10.28 15.91 -8.76
CA ASN A 60 10.44 17.32 -8.48
C ASN A 60 9.66 17.76 -7.24
N VAL A 61 8.44 17.24 -7.02
CA VAL A 61 7.64 17.53 -5.82
C VAL A 61 8.30 16.92 -4.57
N CYS A 62 8.78 15.68 -4.62
CA CYS A 62 9.50 15.03 -3.52
C CYS A 62 10.79 15.79 -3.17
N SER A 63 11.56 16.22 -4.16
CA SER A 63 12.77 17.03 -3.94
C SER A 63 12.45 18.37 -3.25
N LEU A 64 11.29 18.96 -3.57
CA LEU A 64 10.82 20.18 -2.94
C LEU A 64 10.38 19.95 -1.49
N LEU A 65 9.70 18.83 -1.22
CA LEU A 65 9.34 18.42 0.15
C LEU A 65 10.60 18.14 1.00
N ASP A 66 11.59 17.45 0.44
CA ASP A 66 12.86 17.18 1.14
C ASP A 66 13.63 18.47 1.46
N PHE A 67 13.48 19.50 0.63
CA PHE A 67 14.01 20.84 0.90
C PHE A 67 13.25 21.53 2.05
N LEU A 68 11.91 21.51 2.02
CA LEU A 68 11.08 22.15 3.05
C LEU A 68 11.30 21.52 4.43
N ARG A 69 11.52 20.21 4.50
CA ARG A 69 11.85 19.49 5.74
C ARG A 69 13.15 19.97 6.40
N LYS A 70 14.15 20.35 5.60
CA LYS A 70 15.46 20.83 6.08
C LYS A 70 15.53 22.35 6.19
N PHE A 71 14.40 23.04 6.01
CA PHE A 71 14.38 24.47 5.77
C PHE A 71 14.94 25.28 6.95
N ASP A 72 14.70 24.85 8.18
CA ASP A 72 15.23 25.53 9.37
C ASP A 72 16.74 25.34 9.57
N ASP A 73 17.30 24.24 9.05
CA ASP A 73 18.71 23.84 9.17
C ASP A 73 19.61 24.43 8.08
N LEU A 74 19.00 25.01 7.03
CA LEU A 74 19.75 25.58 5.91
C LEU A 74 20.40 26.94 6.27
N PRO A 75 21.57 27.26 5.67
CA PRO A 75 22.24 28.55 5.87
C PRO A 75 21.29 29.72 5.60
N LYS A 76 21.36 30.75 6.44
CA LYS A 76 20.52 31.96 6.33
C LYS A 76 20.80 32.79 5.08
N GLU A 77 21.94 32.58 4.44
CA GLU A 77 22.38 33.30 3.25
C GLU A 77 22.09 32.50 1.98
N GLY A 78 21.21 33.07 1.13
CA GLY A 78 20.88 32.55 -0.18
C GLY A 78 19.55 31.80 -0.20
N SER A 79 18.53 32.40 -0.82
CA SER A 79 17.29 31.68 -1.08
C SER A 79 17.56 30.54 -2.06
N GLY A 80 17.37 29.30 -1.64
CA GLY A 80 17.49 28.15 -2.53
C GLY A 80 16.51 28.25 -3.70
N ARG A 81 16.87 27.68 -4.86
CA ARG A 81 15.95 27.56 -6.01
C ARG A 81 14.54 27.01 -5.63
N PRO A 82 14.40 26.10 -4.65
CA PRO A 82 13.09 25.64 -4.20
C PRO A 82 12.30 26.65 -3.34
N GLU A 83 12.96 27.44 -2.47
CA GLU A 83 12.30 28.50 -1.70
C GLU A 83 11.67 29.54 -2.63
N VAL A 84 12.46 30.04 -3.59
CA VAL A 84 11.99 31.02 -4.58
C VAL A 84 10.83 30.46 -5.39
N PHE A 85 10.85 29.16 -5.68
CA PHE A 85 9.74 28.52 -6.37
C PHE A 85 8.47 28.49 -5.49
N CYS A 86 8.55 28.03 -4.23
CA CYS A 86 7.41 28.04 -3.30
C CYS A 86 6.86 29.45 -3.10
N MET A 87 7.73 30.44 -2.90
CA MET A 87 7.35 31.84 -2.75
C MET A 87 6.56 32.33 -3.96
N ASN A 88 7.08 32.11 -5.17
CA ASN A 88 6.39 32.52 -6.40
C ASN A 88 5.09 31.74 -6.63
N TYR A 89 5.05 30.46 -6.25
CA TYR A 89 3.89 29.60 -6.42
C TYR A 89 2.72 30.02 -5.51
N PHE A 90 3.00 30.25 -4.23
CA PHE A 90 2.01 30.58 -3.21
C PHE A 90 1.81 32.10 -3.02
N GLY A 91 2.56 32.92 -3.76
CA GLY A 91 2.50 34.38 -3.63
C GLY A 91 3.03 34.90 -2.30
N PHE A 92 4.08 34.28 -1.76
CA PHE A 92 4.80 34.82 -0.60
C PHE A 92 5.92 35.77 -1.02
N HIS A 93 6.07 36.86 -0.28
CA HIS A 93 7.18 37.79 -0.40
C HIS A 93 7.97 37.81 0.91
N ARG A 94 9.27 37.62 0.82
CA ARG A 94 10.15 37.65 1.99
C ARG A 94 10.33 39.10 2.43
N LYS A 95 10.02 39.39 3.70
CA LYS A 95 10.13 40.75 4.29
C LYS A 95 11.39 40.91 5.14
N TYR A 96 11.70 39.89 5.95
CA TYR A 96 12.93 39.77 6.77
C TYR A 96 13.45 38.32 6.68
N GLU A 97 14.60 37.99 7.30
CA GLU A 97 15.28 36.68 7.18
C GLU A 97 14.34 35.47 7.16
N ARG A 98 13.34 35.43 8.06
CA ARG A 98 12.39 34.32 8.24
C ARG A 98 10.94 34.76 8.43
N ASN A 99 10.58 35.91 7.84
CA ASN A 99 9.21 36.43 7.86
C ASN A 99 8.73 36.67 6.43
N TYR A 100 7.58 36.08 6.12
CA TYR A 100 6.94 36.13 4.82
C TYR A 100 5.66 36.96 4.87
N VAL A 101 5.32 37.56 3.75
CA VAL A 101 4.05 38.23 3.54
C VAL A 101 3.33 37.46 2.44
N ALA A 102 2.19 36.86 2.77
CA ALA A 102 1.31 36.27 1.78
C ALA A 102 0.50 37.35 1.08
N CYS A 103 0.49 37.35 -0.25
CA CYS A 103 -0.28 38.31 -1.06
C CYS A 103 -1.79 38.11 -1.01
N ASN A 104 -2.25 36.95 -0.54
CA ASN A 104 -3.67 36.65 -0.40
C ASN A 104 -3.90 35.86 0.90
N ALA A 105 -4.35 36.54 1.95
CA ALA A 105 -4.66 35.97 3.26
C ALA A 105 -5.84 34.98 3.24
N ASP A 106 -6.65 34.99 2.17
CA ASP A 106 -7.79 34.10 2.00
C ASP A 106 -7.49 32.91 1.08
N SER A 107 -6.22 32.71 0.70
CA SER A 107 -5.82 31.57 -0.12
C SER A 107 -6.13 30.24 0.56
N LEU A 108 -6.46 29.23 -0.25
CA LEU A 108 -6.85 27.91 0.25
C LEU A 108 -5.72 27.24 1.06
N TRP A 109 -4.47 27.43 0.65
CA TRP A 109 -3.29 26.89 1.35
C TRP A 109 -3.03 27.55 2.72
N LEU A 110 -3.56 28.74 2.99
CA LEU A 110 -3.50 29.39 4.31
C LEU A 110 -4.70 29.04 5.20
N ARG A 111 -5.73 28.35 4.68
CA ARG A 111 -6.91 27.94 5.45
C ARG A 111 -6.79 26.54 6.06
N GLN A 112 -5.96 25.68 5.47
CA GLN A 112 -5.84 24.27 5.85
C GLN A 112 -4.90 24.02 7.04
N SER A 113 -3.88 24.86 7.21
CA SER A 113 -2.97 24.80 8.35
C SER A 113 -3.54 25.63 9.52
N ASP A 114 -3.08 25.37 10.74
CA ASP A 114 -3.55 25.95 12.03
C ASP A 114 -3.27 27.48 12.18
N LEU A 115 -3.41 28.22 11.08
CA LEU A 115 -2.97 29.59 10.84
C LEU A 115 -3.96 30.66 11.34
N ARG A 116 -4.87 30.29 12.26
CA ARG A 116 -5.73 31.24 12.96
C ARG A 116 -4.93 32.32 13.72
N SER A 117 -3.62 32.10 13.90
CA SER A 117 -2.68 33.00 14.58
C SER A 117 -1.94 33.99 13.67
N CYS A 118 -2.12 33.97 12.34
CA CYS A 118 -1.44 34.93 11.45
C CYS A 118 -1.99 36.35 11.61
N LYS A 119 -1.09 37.35 11.72
CA LYS A 119 -1.49 38.76 11.72
C LYS A 119 -1.93 39.17 10.32
N ARG A 120 -3.22 39.48 10.17
CA ARG A 120 -3.81 39.93 8.91
C ARG A 120 -3.77 41.45 8.79
N TYR A 121 -3.48 41.92 7.58
CA TYR A 121 -3.51 43.33 7.18
C TYR A 121 -4.30 43.43 5.87
N GLY A 122 -5.62 43.50 5.97
CA GLY A 122 -6.52 43.42 4.82
C GLY A 122 -6.36 42.09 4.07
N LYS A 123 -5.98 42.15 2.79
CA LYS A 123 -5.73 40.96 1.95
C LYS A 123 -4.33 40.33 2.17
N LEU A 124 -3.48 40.94 2.96
CA LEU A 124 -2.13 40.44 3.24
C LEU A 124 -2.11 39.71 4.59
N ALA A 125 -1.29 38.66 4.69
CA ALA A 125 -1.02 37.99 5.97
C ALA A 125 0.48 38.00 6.25
N LEU A 126 0.87 38.37 7.47
CA LEU A 126 2.22 38.15 7.96
C LEU A 126 2.33 36.70 8.44
N VAL A 127 3.25 35.97 7.83
CA VAL A 127 3.43 34.53 7.99
C VAL A 127 4.86 34.29 8.46
N LYS A 128 4.99 33.56 9.57
CA LYS A 128 6.29 33.16 10.11
C LYS A 128 6.90 32.00 9.31
N ASN A 129 8.15 31.66 9.60
CA ASN A 129 8.88 30.59 8.91
C ASN A 129 8.19 29.23 8.94
N ASP A 130 7.86 28.79 10.15
CA ASP A 130 7.12 27.58 10.47
C ASP A 130 5.81 27.53 9.68
N GLN A 131 5.08 28.64 9.66
CA GLN A 131 3.82 28.76 8.94
C GLN A 131 3.97 28.70 7.41
N PHE A 132 5.05 29.27 6.87
CA PHE A 132 5.37 29.19 5.44
C PHE A 132 5.70 27.76 5.02
N VAL A 133 6.54 27.08 5.81
CA VAL A 133 6.93 25.69 5.58
C VAL A 133 5.70 24.79 5.66
N LEU A 134 4.94 24.84 6.76
CA LEU A 134 3.74 24.03 6.97
C LEU A 134 2.71 24.22 5.85
N ALA A 135 2.41 25.46 5.46
CA ALA A 135 1.44 25.73 4.39
C ALA A 135 1.92 25.20 3.02
N SER A 136 3.22 25.34 2.74
CA SER A 136 3.82 24.85 1.50
C SER A 136 3.81 23.32 1.45
N GLU A 137 4.26 22.66 2.51
CA GLU A 137 4.29 21.20 2.60
C GLU A 137 2.88 20.61 2.51
N SER A 138 1.91 21.15 3.28
CA SER A 138 0.49 20.74 3.28
C SER A 138 -0.08 20.72 1.88
N TYR A 139 0.15 21.79 1.14
CA TYR A 139 -0.31 21.87 -0.24
C TYR A 139 0.36 20.82 -1.13
N TRP A 140 1.69 20.72 -1.09
CA TRP A 140 2.42 19.84 -2.01
C TRP A 140 2.15 18.36 -1.76
N VAL A 141 1.95 17.95 -0.52
CA VAL A 141 1.51 16.57 -0.21
C VAL A 141 0.07 16.35 -0.63
N SER A 142 -0.84 17.30 -0.37
CA SER A 142 -2.22 17.20 -0.83
C SER A 142 -2.30 17.04 -2.35
N GLU A 143 -1.55 17.85 -3.10
CA GLU A 143 -1.41 17.70 -4.55
C GLU A 143 -0.79 16.34 -4.89
N LEU A 144 0.30 15.92 -4.25
CA LEU A 144 0.96 14.64 -4.54
C LEU A 144 0.00 13.45 -4.39
N VAL A 145 -0.83 13.45 -3.34
CA VAL A 145 -1.86 12.44 -3.12
C VAL A 145 -2.97 12.52 -4.16
N SER A 146 -3.51 13.71 -4.41
CA SER A 146 -4.62 13.95 -5.35
C SER A 146 -4.24 13.55 -6.78
N VAL A 147 -3.09 14.00 -7.26
CA VAL A 147 -2.57 13.67 -8.60
C VAL A 147 -2.21 12.20 -8.69
N GLY A 148 -1.58 11.64 -7.66
CA GLY A 148 -1.26 10.21 -7.61
C GLY A 148 -2.51 9.34 -7.71
N MET A 149 -3.58 9.72 -7.03
CA MET A 149 -4.88 9.04 -7.14
C MET A 149 -5.46 9.15 -8.55
N GLY A 150 -5.40 10.35 -9.16
CA GLY A 150 -5.84 10.56 -10.54
C GLY A 150 -5.08 9.70 -11.55
N VAL A 151 -3.75 9.61 -11.41
CA VAL A 151 -2.89 8.75 -12.24
C VAL A 151 -3.23 7.27 -12.03
N LEU A 152 -3.39 6.82 -10.79
CA LEU A 152 -3.74 5.43 -10.49
C LEU A 152 -5.09 5.05 -11.12
N MET A 153 -6.13 5.87 -10.93
CA MET A 153 -7.45 5.61 -11.51
C MET A 153 -7.38 5.51 -13.04
N CYS A 154 -6.64 6.41 -13.68
CA CYS A 154 -6.49 6.40 -15.13
C CYS A 154 -5.72 5.14 -15.61
N LEU A 155 -4.68 4.70 -14.89
CA LEU A 155 -3.96 3.45 -15.21
C LEU A 155 -4.79 2.19 -15.00
N GLU A 156 -5.59 2.14 -13.93
CA GLU A 156 -6.52 1.02 -13.68
C GLU A 156 -7.56 0.91 -14.79
N GLU A 157 -8.06 2.04 -15.26
CA GLU A 157 -9.04 2.10 -16.35
C GLU A 157 -8.43 1.71 -17.70
N LEU A 158 -7.20 2.18 -17.99
CA LEU A 158 -6.43 1.73 -19.17
C LEU A 158 -6.18 0.22 -19.14
N ASN A 159 -5.79 -0.31 -17.99
CA ASN A 159 -5.57 -1.73 -17.82
C ASN A 159 -6.86 -2.53 -18.03
N ARG A 160 -8.00 -2.04 -17.52
CA ARG A 160 -9.31 -2.68 -17.74
C ARG A 160 -9.69 -2.66 -19.23
N PHE A 161 -9.46 -1.54 -19.91
CA PHE A 161 -9.70 -1.40 -21.34
C PHE A 161 -8.86 -2.40 -22.15
N SER A 162 -7.56 -2.51 -21.86
CA SER A 162 -6.67 -3.48 -22.53
C SER A 162 -7.12 -4.93 -22.30
N VAL A 163 -7.44 -5.29 -21.05
CA VAL A 163 -7.92 -6.64 -20.70
C VAL A 163 -9.24 -6.96 -21.40
N ARG A 164 -10.18 -6.01 -21.46
CA ARG A 164 -11.47 -6.19 -22.13
C ARG A 164 -11.32 -6.42 -23.63
N ASN A 165 -10.38 -5.73 -24.26
CA ASN A 165 -10.19 -5.75 -25.71
C ASN A 165 -9.15 -6.77 -26.17
N GLY A 166 -8.58 -7.58 -25.26
CA GLY A 166 -7.56 -8.57 -25.59
C GLY A 166 -6.26 -7.95 -26.12
N ILE A 167 -6.02 -6.68 -25.82
CA ILE A 167 -4.81 -5.96 -26.26
C ILE A 167 -3.71 -6.28 -25.25
N PRO A 168 -2.49 -6.66 -25.69
CA PRO A 168 -1.36 -6.78 -24.79
C PRO A 168 -1.18 -5.47 -24.02
N SER A 169 -1.22 -5.52 -22.69
CA SER A 169 -0.67 -4.42 -21.88
C SER A 169 0.76 -4.21 -22.37
N GLY A 170 1.15 -2.97 -22.68
CA GLY A 170 2.45 -2.66 -23.27
C GLY A 170 3.65 -3.23 -22.51
N SER A 171 4.83 -3.08 -23.11
CA SER A 171 6.07 -3.78 -22.79
C SER A 171 6.55 -3.71 -21.31
N ARG A 172 5.97 -2.89 -20.44
CA ARG A 172 6.42 -2.72 -19.05
C ARG A 172 5.26 -2.66 -18.04
N ASP A 173 5.20 -3.64 -17.14
CA ASP A 173 4.25 -3.64 -16.02
C ASP A 173 4.55 -2.46 -15.08
N TRP A 174 3.66 -1.47 -15.05
CA TRP A 174 3.78 -0.26 -14.23
C TRP A 174 3.40 -0.46 -12.76
N ARG A 175 2.66 -1.53 -12.44
CA ARG A 175 2.10 -1.76 -11.10
C ARG A 175 3.17 -1.82 -10.00
N PRO A 176 4.35 -2.45 -10.22
CA PRO A 176 5.43 -2.44 -9.24
C PRO A 176 5.92 -1.03 -8.89
N GLU A 177 6.07 -0.16 -9.88
CA GLU A 177 6.55 1.22 -9.66
C GLU A 177 5.55 2.03 -8.84
N ILE A 178 4.26 1.93 -9.15
CA ILE A 178 3.23 2.65 -8.38
C ILE A 178 3.11 2.14 -6.96
N LYS A 179 3.19 0.81 -6.75
CA LYS A 179 3.22 0.24 -5.41
C LYS A 179 4.42 0.77 -4.61
N LYS A 180 5.62 0.77 -5.21
CA LYS A 180 6.82 1.34 -4.60
C LYS A 180 6.62 2.81 -4.22
N ASN A 181 6.03 3.60 -5.14
CA ASN A 181 5.79 5.02 -4.91
C ASN A 181 4.78 5.29 -3.79
N ALA A 182 3.70 4.49 -3.72
CA ALA A 182 2.72 4.61 -2.66
C ALA A 182 3.34 4.33 -1.28
N ILE A 183 4.24 3.35 -1.20
CA ILE A 183 5.01 3.04 0.02
C ILE A 183 5.92 4.23 0.37
N CYS A 184 6.77 4.67 -0.57
CA CYS A 184 7.68 5.80 -0.34
C CYS A 184 6.97 7.13 -0.01
N LEU A 185 5.73 7.32 -0.50
CA LEU A 185 4.94 8.51 -0.21
C LEU A 185 4.48 8.54 1.26
N ARG A 186 4.09 7.37 1.81
CA ARG A 186 3.66 7.24 3.21
C ARG A 186 4.81 7.47 4.20
N GLU A 187 6.04 7.19 3.77
CA GLU A 187 7.25 7.43 4.57
C GLU A 187 7.55 8.92 4.76
N LYS A 188 6.97 9.82 3.95
CA LYS A 188 7.15 11.28 4.11
C LYS A 188 6.43 11.78 5.36
N ASP A 189 7.14 12.52 6.21
CA ASP A 189 6.65 13.03 7.51
C ASP A 189 5.29 13.70 7.43
N LEU A 190 5.03 14.47 6.38
CA LEU A 190 3.78 15.18 6.25
C LEU A 190 2.61 14.33 5.71
N ALA A 191 2.90 13.23 4.99
CA ALA A 191 1.88 12.20 4.77
C ALA A 191 1.49 11.55 6.11
N LYS A 192 2.44 11.38 7.03
CA LYS A 192 2.14 10.98 8.40
C LYS A 192 1.31 12.05 9.11
N GLU A 193 1.61 13.34 8.98
CA GLU A 193 0.78 14.42 9.57
C GLU A 193 -0.67 14.42 9.05
N LEU A 194 -0.90 14.23 7.75
CA LEU A 194 -2.27 14.12 7.21
C LEU A 194 -2.98 12.84 7.68
N LEU A 195 -2.25 11.72 7.80
CA LEU A 195 -2.76 10.50 8.41
C LEU A 195 -3.07 10.71 9.90
N MET A 196 -2.28 11.54 10.60
CA MET A 196 -2.51 11.95 11.97
C MET A 196 -3.74 12.83 12.10
N ASP A 197 -3.98 13.78 11.20
CA ASP A 197 -5.20 14.60 11.20
C ASP A 197 -6.44 13.75 10.96
N SER A 198 -6.35 12.79 10.03
CA SER A 198 -7.40 11.79 9.78
C SER A 198 -7.63 10.89 11.00
N LEU A 199 -6.56 10.50 11.70
CA LEU A 199 -6.61 9.74 12.94
C LEU A 199 -7.25 10.57 14.07
N ILE A 200 -6.88 11.84 14.20
CA ILE A 200 -7.44 12.80 15.16
C ILE A 200 -8.94 12.97 14.89
N ASP A 201 -9.34 13.20 13.63
CA ASP A 201 -10.74 13.26 13.25
C ASP A 201 -11.48 11.96 13.63
N ALA A 202 -10.90 10.80 13.33
CA ALA A 202 -11.45 9.49 13.67
C ALA A 202 -11.63 9.30 15.18
N ILE A 203 -10.75 9.84 16.02
CA ILE A 203 -10.87 9.76 17.49
C ILE A 203 -11.66 10.92 18.11
N THR A 204 -12.01 11.95 17.35
CA THR A 204 -12.88 13.04 17.81
C THR A 204 -14.36 12.67 17.69
N GLY A 205 -15.16 13.05 18.69
CA GLY A 205 -16.60 12.77 18.74
C GLY A 205 -16.98 11.33 19.10
N LYS A 206 -18.19 10.89 18.69
CA LYS A 206 -18.69 9.53 18.91
C LYS A 206 -17.87 8.53 18.08
N LEU A 207 -17.39 7.48 18.73
CA LEU A 207 -16.66 6.38 18.10
C LEU A 207 -17.64 5.44 17.39
N THR A 208 -17.26 5.04 16.17
CA THR A 208 -18.01 4.14 15.27
C THR A 208 -17.05 3.07 14.76
N TYR A 209 -17.57 1.94 14.27
CA TYR A 209 -16.73 0.88 13.69
C TYR A 209 -15.84 1.38 12.56
N GLY A 210 -16.36 2.24 11.68
CA GLY A 210 -15.61 2.84 10.59
C GLY A 210 -14.44 3.70 11.08
N LYS A 211 -14.66 4.54 12.09
CA LYS A 211 -13.59 5.34 12.73
C LYS A 211 -12.51 4.46 13.34
N ILE A 212 -12.90 3.38 14.03
CA ILE A 212 -11.96 2.40 14.61
C ILE A 212 -11.12 1.74 13.53
N GLY A 213 -11.78 1.22 12.48
CA GLY A 213 -11.08 0.54 11.39
C GLY A 213 -10.06 1.47 10.73
N ARG A 214 -10.46 2.71 10.42
CA ARG A 214 -9.55 3.72 9.86
C ARG A 214 -8.37 4.00 10.79
N ALA A 215 -8.62 4.19 12.08
CA ALA A 215 -7.57 4.39 13.07
C ALA A 215 -6.60 3.20 13.12
N ALA A 216 -7.11 1.97 13.22
CA ALA A 216 -6.32 0.75 13.22
C ALA A 216 -5.47 0.61 11.95
N MET A 217 -6.06 0.83 10.77
CA MET A 217 -5.32 0.83 9.50
C MET A 217 -4.20 1.86 9.51
N ILE A 218 -4.49 3.11 9.90
CA ILE A 218 -3.51 4.20 9.90
C ILE A 218 -2.36 3.88 10.84
N ILE A 219 -2.64 3.41 12.06
CA ILE A 219 -1.63 3.03 13.05
C ILE A 219 -0.73 1.93 12.50
N MET A 220 -1.30 0.90 11.85
CA MET A 220 -0.54 -0.20 11.25
C MET A 220 0.23 0.19 9.98
N ALA A 221 -0.24 1.20 9.26
CA ALA A 221 0.34 1.66 8.00
C ALA A 221 1.40 2.77 8.19
N SER A 222 1.59 3.24 9.42
CA SER A 222 2.46 4.36 9.76
C SER A 222 3.61 3.90 10.66
N GLU A 223 4.77 4.55 10.53
CA GLU A 223 5.84 4.39 11.52
C GLU A 223 5.35 4.84 12.92
N LYS A 224 5.89 4.19 13.97
CA LYS A 224 5.50 4.34 15.38
C LYS A 224 5.00 5.75 15.74
N LEU A 225 3.72 5.86 16.11
CA LEU A 225 3.14 7.11 16.59
C LEU A 225 3.81 7.60 17.89
N SER A 226 3.64 8.89 18.19
CA SER A 226 4.11 9.44 19.46
C SER A 226 3.38 8.80 20.66
N LYS A 227 4.09 8.62 21.77
CA LYS A 227 3.54 7.98 22.98
C LYS A 227 2.26 8.67 23.47
N GLY A 228 2.22 10.02 23.42
CA GLY A 228 1.06 10.79 23.88
C GLY A 228 -0.19 10.58 23.02
N LEU A 229 -0.05 10.33 21.72
CA LEU A 229 -1.18 10.02 20.85
C LEU A 229 -1.72 8.61 21.14
N TYR A 230 -0.85 7.62 21.34
CA TYR A 230 -1.28 6.28 21.77
C TYR A 230 -2.06 6.32 23.09
N GLU A 231 -1.57 7.03 24.10
CA GLU A 231 -2.27 7.17 25.38
C GLU A 231 -3.64 7.85 25.20
N THR A 232 -3.72 8.88 24.35
CA THR A 232 -4.99 9.55 24.03
C THR A 232 -5.99 8.61 23.37
N ILE A 233 -5.53 7.79 22.43
CA ILE A 233 -6.36 6.81 21.72
C ILE A 233 -6.83 5.74 22.71
N VAL A 234 -5.93 5.10 23.45
CA VAL A 234 -6.24 4.02 24.40
C VAL A 234 -7.23 4.47 25.48
N ASN A 235 -7.06 5.66 26.06
CA ASN A 235 -7.97 6.19 27.08
C ASN A 235 -9.39 6.44 26.53
N ARG A 236 -9.53 6.68 25.23
CA ARG A 236 -10.84 6.83 24.58
C ARG A 236 -11.43 5.49 24.15
N LEU A 237 -10.64 4.42 24.19
CA LEU A 237 -11.06 3.07 23.82
C LEU A 237 -11.59 2.24 25.00
N ASP A 238 -11.77 2.82 26.20
CA ASP A 238 -12.28 2.11 27.38
C ASP A 238 -13.65 1.44 27.15
N ASP A 239 -14.47 1.99 26.26
CA ASP A 239 -15.79 1.44 25.88
C ASP A 239 -15.75 0.38 24.77
N MET A 240 -14.56 0.01 24.23
CA MET A 240 -14.41 -0.52 22.87
C MET A 240 -14.07 -2.02 22.77
N GLY A 241 -14.29 -2.75 23.86
CA GLY A 241 -14.19 -4.21 23.88
C GLY A 241 -12.84 -4.73 23.33
N PRO A 242 -12.82 -5.64 22.32
CA PRO A 242 -11.59 -6.30 21.88
C PRO A 242 -10.59 -5.42 21.10
N TRP A 243 -10.96 -4.20 20.69
CA TRP A 243 -10.05 -3.29 19.96
C TRP A 243 -9.03 -2.60 20.87
N LYS A 244 -9.36 -2.38 22.15
CA LYS A 244 -8.45 -1.73 23.11
C LYS A 244 -7.14 -2.53 23.31
N PRO A 245 -7.19 -3.85 23.63
CA PRO A 245 -5.97 -4.66 23.75
C PRO A 245 -5.12 -4.65 22.47
N PHE A 246 -5.75 -4.55 21.30
CA PHE A 246 -5.04 -4.47 20.02
C PHE A 246 -4.22 -3.19 19.89
N ILE A 247 -4.81 -2.03 20.15
CA ILE A 247 -4.09 -0.75 20.09
C ILE A 247 -3.00 -0.68 21.19
N GLU A 248 -3.26 -1.21 22.38
CA GLU A 248 -2.26 -1.30 23.45
C GLU A 248 -1.06 -2.15 23.02
N HIS A 249 -1.27 -3.30 22.37
CA HIS A 249 -0.19 -4.15 21.85
C HIS A 249 0.57 -3.48 20.70
N LEU A 250 -0.08 -2.73 19.84
CA LEU A 250 0.58 -1.92 18.81
C LEU A 250 1.47 -0.82 19.42
N SER A 251 1.07 -0.24 20.55
CA SER A 251 1.86 0.81 21.21
C SER A 251 3.17 0.30 21.83
N LYS A 252 3.29 -1.02 22.08
CA LYS A 252 4.49 -1.62 22.66
C LYS A 252 5.60 -1.64 21.60
N LYS A 253 6.83 -1.28 22.00
CA LYS A 253 8.00 -1.19 21.10
C LYS A 253 8.49 -2.53 20.53
N GLU A 254 7.79 -3.63 20.77
CA GLU A 254 8.18 -4.96 20.31
C GLU A 254 7.98 -5.11 18.79
N PRO A 255 8.76 -5.99 18.12
CA PRO A 255 8.54 -6.28 16.71
C PRO A 255 7.14 -6.87 16.51
N GLU A 256 6.36 -6.30 15.59
CA GLU A 256 4.98 -6.72 15.30
C GLU A 256 4.86 -8.22 14.99
N CYS A 257 5.86 -8.79 14.31
CA CYS A 257 5.92 -10.21 13.95
C CYS A 257 6.18 -11.16 15.13
N ARG A 258 6.63 -10.66 16.30
CA ARG A 258 6.90 -11.48 17.51
C ARG A 258 5.77 -11.45 18.51
N ASN A 259 4.82 -10.55 18.33
CA ASN A 259 3.85 -10.27 19.35
C ASN A 259 2.60 -11.16 19.16
N MET A 260 2.65 -12.40 19.66
CA MET A 260 1.47 -13.29 19.67
C MET A 260 0.27 -12.64 20.36
N SER A 261 0.50 -11.73 21.31
CA SER A 261 -0.57 -10.95 21.93
C SER A 261 -1.17 -9.91 20.97
N LEU A 262 -0.39 -9.35 20.04
CA LEU A 262 -0.87 -8.48 18.95
C LEU A 262 -1.72 -9.26 17.93
N VAL A 263 -1.25 -10.45 17.53
CA VAL A 263 -1.98 -11.34 16.61
C VAL A 263 -3.33 -11.74 17.22
N SER A 264 -3.32 -12.19 18.48
CA SER A 264 -4.53 -12.63 19.18
C SER A 264 -5.51 -11.49 19.42
N SER A 265 -5.03 -10.30 19.77
CA SER A 265 -5.90 -9.13 19.98
C SER A 265 -6.50 -8.61 18.68
N LEU A 266 -5.75 -8.60 17.57
CA LEU A 266 -6.31 -8.24 16.25
C LEU A 266 -7.35 -9.27 15.79
N GLN A 267 -7.12 -10.56 16.04
CA GLN A 267 -8.11 -11.60 15.77
C GLN A 267 -9.39 -11.40 16.56
N ALA A 268 -9.29 -11.09 17.85
CA ALA A 268 -10.45 -10.82 18.69
C ALA A 268 -11.19 -9.54 18.24
N ALA A 269 -10.45 -8.48 17.86
CA ALA A 269 -10.99 -7.25 17.31
C ALA A 269 -11.79 -7.48 16.02
N LEU A 270 -11.22 -8.22 15.06
CA LEU A 270 -11.90 -8.56 13.81
C LEU A 270 -13.08 -9.52 14.06
N GLY A 271 -12.88 -10.54 14.89
CA GLY A 271 -13.88 -11.56 15.21
C GLY A 271 -15.09 -11.04 15.98
N SER A 272 -14.95 -9.96 16.75
CA SER A 272 -16.08 -9.28 17.40
C SER A 272 -16.79 -8.29 16.49
N THR A 273 -16.08 -7.72 15.52
CA THR A 273 -16.66 -6.75 14.59
C THR A 273 -17.49 -7.45 13.51
N PHE A 274 -17.00 -8.57 12.99
CA PHE A 274 -17.58 -9.26 11.83
C PHE A 274 -19.02 -9.81 12.01
N PRO A 275 -19.41 -10.38 13.18
CA PRO A 275 -20.79 -10.82 13.42
C PRO A 275 -21.77 -9.65 13.61
N SER A 276 -21.27 -8.43 13.83
CA SER A 276 -22.11 -7.26 13.97
C SER A 276 -22.79 -6.96 12.64
N ASN A 277 -24.09 -6.67 12.67
CA ASN A 277 -24.85 -6.50 11.43
C ASN A 277 -24.44 -5.19 10.74
N TRP A 278 -23.44 -5.28 9.85
CA TRP A 278 -22.96 -4.20 8.98
C TRP A 278 -24.05 -3.49 8.17
N GLN A 279 -25.24 -4.08 8.01
CA GLN A 279 -26.40 -3.44 7.35
C GLN A 279 -27.15 -2.46 8.27
N LYS A 280 -26.96 -2.56 9.60
CA LYS A 280 -27.59 -1.71 10.60
C LYS A 280 -26.67 -0.59 11.09
N GLU A 281 -25.37 -0.72 10.88
CA GLU A 281 -24.37 0.26 11.30
C GLU A 281 -24.18 1.35 10.23
N VAL A 282 -24.33 2.62 10.64
CA VAL A 282 -24.24 3.78 9.73
C VAL A 282 -22.81 4.04 9.27
N ASP A 283 -21.83 3.87 10.15
CA ASP A 283 -20.40 3.99 9.84
C ASP A 283 -19.69 2.71 10.28
N TYR A 284 -19.82 1.67 9.45
CA TYR A 284 -19.11 0.39 9.61
C TYR A 284 -17.69 0.45 9.04
N ILE A 285 -16.85 -0.56 9.35
CA ILE A 285 -15.52 -0.67 8.72
C ILE A 285 -15.69 -0.77 7.19
N SER A 286 -14.94 0.04 6.44
CA SER A 286 -15.03 0.02 4.98
C SER A 286 -14.37 -1.23 4.38
N PRO A 287 -14.80 -1.71 3.20
CA PRO A 287 -14.21 -2.89 2.57
C PRO A 287 -12.69 -2.83 2.37
N PRO A 288 -12.10 -1.71 1.87
CA PRO A 288 -10.64 -1.60 1.76
C PRO A 288 -9.94 -1.72 3.11
N CYS A 289 -10.57 -1.21 4.17
CA CYS A 289 -10.05 -1.29 5.52
C CYS A 289 -10.06 -2.69 6.09
N LEU A 290 -11.16 -3.40 5.94
CA LEU A 290 -11.24 -4.78 6.40
C LEU A 290 -10.21 -5.66 5.67
N LEU A 291 -10.12 -5.54 4.34
CA LEU A 291 -9.18 -6.32 3.55
C LEU A 291 -7.73 -6.04 3.95
N TYR A 292 -7.37 -4.78 4.20
CA TYR A 292 -6.03 -4.43 4.68
C TYR A 292 -5.71 -5.11 6.02
N LEU A 293 -6.62 -5.01 6.99
CA LEU A 293 -6.41 -5.60 8.33
C LEU A 293 -6.33 -7.14 8.27
N ILE A 294 -7.16 -7.78 7.45
CA ILE A 294 -7.10 -9.23 7.20
C ILE A 294 -5.77 -9.62 6.56
N GLU A 295 -5.32 -8.88 5.54
CA GLU A 295 -4.05 -9.13 4.86
C GLU A 295 -2.85 -8.98 5.81
N ARG A 296 -2.86 -7.95 6.67
CA ARG A 296 -1.83 -7.76 7.69
C ARG A 296 -1.85 -8.83 8.78
N LEU A 297 -3.03 -9.24 9.25
CA LEU A 297 -3.12 -10.35 10.19
C LEU A 297 -2.58 -11.63 9.56
N LEU A 298 -2.94 -11.92 8.29
CA LEU A 298 -2.48 -13.12 7.61
C LEU A 298 -0.96 -13.10 7.47
N PHE A 299 -0.40 -11.94 7.17
CA PHE A 299 1.04 -11.72 7.12
C PHE A 299 1.71 -12.07 8.46
N MET A 300 1.23 -11.47 9.57
CA MET A 300 1.80 -11.69 10.91
C MET A 300 1.67 -13.14 11.34
N VAL A 301 0.51 -13.76 11.12
CA VAL A 301 0.29 -15.18 11.42
C VAL A 301 1.24 -16.03 10.58
N SER A 302 1.35 -15.81 9.28
CA SER A 302 2.22 -16.60 8.40
C SER A 302 3.70 -16.51 8.80
N ALA A 303 4.15 -15.34 9.25
CA ALA A 303 5.53 -15.09 9.66
C ALA A 303 5.96 -15.81 10.96
N CYS A 304 5.08 -16.55 11.64
CA CYS A 304 5.45 -17.35 12.81
C CYS A 304 6.12 -18.71 12.48
N GLY A 305 6.18 -19.13 11.21
CA GLY A 305 6.84 -20.37 10.77
C GLY A 305 8.35 -20.23 10.51
N CYS A 306 9.03 -21.32 10.11
CA CYS A 306 10.44 -21.25 9.65
C CYS A 306 10.58 -20.63 8.25
N TYR A 307 9.55 -20.79 7.43
CA TYR A 307 9.37 -20.13 6.14
C TYR A 307 7.88 -19.84 5.95
N PHE A 308 7.55 -18.88 5.09
CA PHE A 308 6.16 -18.54 4.81
C PHE A 308 5.95 -18.00 3.40
N TYR A 309 4.69 -18.02 2.96
CA TYR A 309 4.25 -17.54 1.66
C TYR A 309 3.45 -16.26 1.80
N THR A 310 3.73 -15.29 0.96
CA THR A 310 3.01 -14.01 0.92
C THR A 310 3.05 -13.44 -0.50
N THR A 311 2.36 -12.33 -0.76
CA THR A 311 2.57 -11.59 -2.01
C THR A 311 3.73 -10.61 -1.89
N LYS A 312 4.37 -10.30 -3.01
CA LYS A 312 5.42 -9.28 -3.09
C LYS A 312 4.95 -7.94 -2.49
N GLY A 313 3.72 -7.53 -2.80
CA GLY A 313 3.12 -6.29 -2.30
C GLY A 313 2.91 -6.30 -0.79
N SER A 314 2.37 -7.39 -0.23
CA SER A 314 2.17 -7.48 1.22
C SER A 314 3.47 -7.46 2.00
N PHE A 315 4.53 -8.06 1.45
CA PHE A 315 5.85 -8.05 2.09
C PHE A 315 6.53 -6.68 1.98
N ALA A 316 6.48 -6.03 0.81
CA ALA A 316 7.01 -4.69 0.62
C ALA A 316 6.34 -3.68 1.57
N GLU A 317 5.02 -3.77 1.72
CA GLU A 317 4.25 -2.95 2.64
C GLU A 317 4.61 -3.20 4.10
N ALA A 318 4.81 -4.46 4.50
CA ALA A 318 5.21 -4.81 5.86
C ALA A 318 6.61 -4.27 6.19
N ILE A 319 7.55 -4.33 5.25
CA ILE A 319 8.90 -3.74 5.40
C ILE A 319 8.85 -2.20 5.43
N GLY A 320 7.99 -1.60 4.62
CA GLY A 320 7.84 -0.13 4.57
C GLY A 320 7.26 0.46 5.85
N CYS A 321 6.44 -0.29 6.60
CA CYS A 321 5.78 0.21 7.81
C CYS A 321 6.61 0.06 9.09
N SER A 322 7.72 -0.69 9.08
CA SER A 322 8.43 -1.04 10.31
C SER A 322 9.94 -1.21 10.14
N ASP A 323 10.73 -0.49 10.95
CA ASP A 323 12.17 -0.74 11.16
C ASP A 323 12.45 -2.11 11.82
N THR A 324 11.40 -2.82 12.24
CA THR A 324 11.47 -3.98 13.14
C THR A 324 11.41 -5.34 12.44
N PHE A 325 11.56 -5.39 11.11
CA PHE A 325 11.73 -6.67 10.40
C PHE A 325 12.99 -7.44 10.80
N CYS A 326 13.92 -6.76 11.47
CA CYS A 326 15.10 -7.37 12.04
C CYS A 326 14.74 -7.96 13.41
N CYS A 327 14.43 -9.25 13.41
CA CYS A 327 14.85 -10.26 14.38
C CYS A 327 13.79 -11.38 14.32
N PHE A 328 14.07 -12.50 13.64
CA PHE A 328 13.29 -13.72 13.76
C PHE A 328 14.09 -14.68 14.65
N THR A 329 13.69 -14.82 15.91
CA THR A 329 14.21 -15.89 16.78
C THR A 329 12.98 -16.60 17.29
N THR A 330 12.93 -17.89 16.96
CA THR A 330 11.85 -18.81 17.24
C THR A 330 11.82 -19.11 18.74
N ASP A 331 11.18 -18.25 19.54
CA ASP A 331 10.59 -18.76 20.78
C ASP A 331 9.24 -19.39 20.41
N SER A 332 9.00 -20.57 20.99
CA SER A 332 7.96 -21.53 20.62
C SER A 332 6.59 -20.87 20.43
N CYS A 333 6.20 -20.64 19.17
CA CYS A 333 4.83 -20.29 18.82
C CYS A 333 3.93 -21.48 19.19
N ASP A 334 2.84 -21.23 19.92
CA ASP A 334 1.85 -22.26 20.18
C ASP A 334 1.17 -22.65 18.87
N ARG A 335 1.60 -23.79 18.31
CA ARG A 335 1.15 -24.35 17.03
C ARG A 335 -0.38 -24.48 16.97
N LEU A 336 -1.06 -24.68 18.11
CA LEU A 336 -2.53 -24.77 18.15
C LEU A 336 -3.19 -23.40 17.88
N SER A 337 -2.74 -22.34 18.53
CA SER A 337 -3.23 -20.97 18.32
C SER A 337 -3.00 -20.49 16.87
N PHE A 338 -1.84 -20.86 16.30
CA PHE A 338 -1.48 -20.61 14.91
C PHE A 338 -2.45 -21.31 13.94
N MET A 339 -2.80 -22.57 14.18
CA MET A 339 -3.73 -23.29 13.30
C MET A 339 -5.19 -22.82 13.40
N GLN A 340 -5.62 -22.42 14.60
CA GLN A 340 -6.95 -21.81 14.81
C GLN A 340 -7.11 -20.49 14.04
N SER A 341 -6.03 -19.73 13.92
CA SER A 341 -5.98 -18.47 13.16
C SER A 341 -6.39 -18.66 11.70
N PHE A 342 -5.84 -19.68 11.02
CA PHE A 342 -6.17 -20.00 9.62
C PHE A 342 -7.61 -20.47 9.42
N SER A 343 -8.15 -21.20 10.40
CA SER A 343 -9.56 -21.60 10.39
C SER A 343 -10.51 -20.40 10.50
N CYS A 344 -10.15 -19.42 11.35
CA CYS A 344 -10.89 -18.16 11.47
C CYS A 344 -10.89 -17.37 10.15
N PHE A 345 -9.73 -17.21 9.51
CA PHE A 345 -9.64 -16.57 8.19
C PHE A 345 -10.53 -17.21 7.15
N ALA A 346 -10.49 -18.54 7.08
CA ALA A 346 -11.31 -19.29 6.14
C ALA A 346 -12.79 -19.02 6.32
N TYR A 347 -13.26 -19.07 7.58
CA TYR A 347 -14.65 -18.78 7.92
C TYR A 347 -15.05 -17.35 7.53
N LEU A 348 -14.25 -16.35 7.90
CA LEU A 348 -14.52 -14.94 7.57
C LEU A 348 -14.60 -14.71 6.06
N ILE A 349 -13.65 -15.24 5.30
CA ILE A 349 -13.60 -15.09 3.85
C ILE A 349 -14.79 -15.80 3.20
N GLN A 350 -15.18 -16.97 3.69
CA GLN A 350 -16.36 -17.69 3.20
C GLN A 350 -17.64 -16.88 3.41
N GLN A 351 -17.85 -16.32 4.61
CA GLN A 351 -19.02 -15.50 4.90
C GLN A 351 -19.12 -14.29 3.96
N LEU A 352 -17.99 -13.63 3.66
CA LEU A 352 -17.96 -12.56 2.66
C LEU A 352 -18.36 -13.08 1.28
N LEU A 353 -17.68 -14.12 0.78
CA LEU A 353 -17.88 -14.63 -0.58
C LEU A 353 -19.31 -15.13 -0.82
N PHE A 354 -20.00 -15.66 0.19
CA PHE A 354 -21.37 -16.16 0.06
C PHE A 354 -22.46 -15.08 0.14
N ASP A 355 -22.20 -13.93 0.76
CA ASP A 355 -23.18 -12.85 0.86
C ASP A 355 -22.96 -11.79 -0.24
N ARG A 356 -23.16 -12.19 -1.50
CA ARG A 356 -23.04 -11.27 -2.65
C ARG A 356 -23.90 -10.00 -2.50
N PRO A 357 -25.21 -10.08 -2.16
CA PRO A 357 -26.03 -8.88 -1.98
C PRO A 357 -25.52 -7.99 -0.84
N GLY A 358 -25.13 -8.57 0.29
CA GLY A 358 -24.57 -7.83 1.43
C GLY A 358 -23.25 -7.14 1.07
N MET A 359 -22.32 -7.83 0.41
CA MET A 359 -21.08 -7.24 -0.07
C MET A 359 -21.33 -6.05 -1.00
N ILE A 360 -22.23 -6.18 -1.98
CA ILE A 360 -22.52 -5.10 -2.93
C ILE A 360 -23.12 -3.89 -2.20
N ASN A 361 -24.04 -4.12 -1.26
CA ASN A 361 -24.65 -3.06 -0.47
C ASN A 361 -23.62 -2.38 0.44
N TRP A 362 -22.74 -3.15 1.07
CA TRP A 362 -21.66 -2.64 1.91
C TRP A 362 -20.64 -1.80 1.13
N ILE A 363 -20.27 -2.21 -0.08
CA ILE A 363 -19.41 -1.43 -0.97
C ILE A 363 -20.06 -0.09 -1.33
N LYS A 364 -21.37 -0.09 -1.68
CA LYS A 364 -22.11 1.14 -1.98
C LYS A 364 -22.25 2.06 -0.77
N ALA A 365 -22.50 1.50 0.42
CA ALA A 365 -22.58 2.25 1.67
C ALA A 365 -21.25 2.93 2.03
N SER A 366 -20.12 2.40 1.53
CA SER A 366 -18.79 2.99 1.69
C SER A 366 -18.41 3.95 0.56
N GLU A 367 -19.38 4.43 -0.23
CA GLU A 367 -19.19 5.37 -1.36
C GLU A 367 -18.26 4.83 -2.48
N LEU A 368 -18.09 3.51 -2.57
CA LEU A 368 -17.28 2.87 -3.61
C LEU A 368 -18.15 2.46 -4.80
N ASN A 369 -17.57 2.50 -6.00
CA ASN A 369 -18.23 1.99 -7.20
C ASN A 369 -18.26 0.45 -7.18
N ALA A 370 -19.42 -0.12 -6.84
CA ALA A 370 -19.60 -1.56 -6.72
C ALA A 370 -19.28 -2.34 -8.00
N ASN A 371 -19.54 -1.78 -9.19
CA ASN A 371 -19.25 -2.47 -10.45
C ASN A 371 -17.75 -2.68 -10.67
N ASN A 372 -16.93 -1.74 -10.20
CA ASN A 372 -15.48 -1.78 -10.37
C ASN A 372 -14.80 -2.48 -9.19
N TYR A 373 -15.28 -2.24 -7.97
CA TYR A 373 -14.62 -2.69 -6.76
C TYR A 373 -14.94 -4.15 -6.40
N TYR A 374 -16.18 -4.60 -6.63
CA TYR A 374 -16.61 -5.95 -6.24
C TYR A 374 -15.76 -7.07 -6.90
N PRO A 375 -15.47 -7.07 -8.22
CA PRO A 375 -14.61 -8.08 -8.82
C PRO A 375 -13.19 -8.09 -8.22
N SER A 376 -12.62 -6.90 -7.98
CA SER A 376 -11.30 -6.73 -7.36
C SER A 376 -11.26 -7.24 -5.92
N MET A 377 -12.33 -7.02 -5.16
CA MET A 377 -12.48 -7.53 -3.81
C MET A 377 -12.56 -9.06 -3.80
N VAL A 378 -13.36 -9.66 -4.68
CA VAL A 378 -13.44 -11.13 -4.83
C VAL A 378 -12.07 -11.71 -5.17
N LEU A 379 -11.35 -11.12 -6.13
CA LEU A 379 -9.99 -11.54 -6.48
C LEU A 379 -9.04 -11.50 -5.28
N LYS A 380 -9.06 -10.41 -4.48
CA LYS A 380 -8.25 -10.30 -3.27
C LYS A 380 -8.58 -11.41 -2.26
N LEU A 381 -9.86 -11.67 -2.00
CA LEU A 381 -10.29 -12.74 -1.09
C LEU A 381 -9.83 -14.13 -1.58
N VAL A 382 -9.86 -14.39 -2.89
CA VAL A 382 -9.34 -15.63 -3.50
C VAL A 382 -7.81 -15.73 -3.41
N ILE A 383 -7.09 -14.61 -3.47
CA ILE A 383 -5.64 -14.61 -3.22
C ILE A 383 -5.36 -14.92 -1.74
N THR A 384 -6.06 -14.24 -0.82
CA THR A 384 -5.93 -14.43 0.62
C THR A 384 -6.19 -15.90 1.01
N ILE A 385 -7.23 -16.53 0.43
CA ILE A 385 -7.54 -17.92 0.71
C ILE A 385 -6.46 -18.88 0.18
N GLY A 386 -5.88 -18.60 -0.99
CA GLY A 386 -4.77 -19.36 -1.55
C GLY A 386 -3.52 -19.30 -0.66
N LEU A 387 -3.24 -18.14 -0.08
CA LEU A 387 -2.15 -17.95 0.87
C LEU A 387 -2.43 -18.64 2.21
N VAL A 388 -3.66 -18.60 2.72
CA VAL A 388 -4.08 -19.38 3.90
C VAL A 388 -3.80 -20.87 3.69
N TYR A 389 -4.14 -21.41 2.52
CA TYR A 389 -3.87 -22.82 2.19
C TYR A 389 -2.36 -23.12 2.13
N LEU A 390 -1.57 -22.27 1.48
CA LEU A 390 -0.11 -22.48 1.39
C LEU A 390 0.59 -22.44 2.75
N ASN A 391 0.19 -21.54 3.65
CA ASN A 391 0.83 -21.38 4.95
C ASN A 391 0.35 -22.38 6.01
N SER A 392 -0.86 -22.91 5.90
CA SER A 392 -1.42 -23.84 6.89
C SER A 392 -1.43 -25.30 6.45
N GLY A 393 -1.41 -25.57 5.15
CA GLY A 393 -1.67 -26.90 4.58
C GLY A 393 -3.09 -27.43 4.80
N GLN A 394 -3.95 -26.66 5.47
CA GLN A 394 -5.32 -27.04 5.84
C GLN A 394 -6.34 -26.25 5.00
N VAL A 395 -7.64 -26.51 5.19
CA VAL A 395 -8.76 -25.71 4.68
C VAL A 395 -9.16 -25.94 3.19
N LEU A 396 -8.39 -26.68 2.39
CA LEU A 396 -8.71 -26.86 0.96
C LEU A 396 -10.10 -27.46 0.69
N ASN A 397 -10.52 -28.47 1.47
CA ASN A 397 -11.75 -29.22 1.16
C ASN A 397 -13.02 -28.37 1.26
N SER A 398 -13.16 -27.57 2.32
CA SER A 398 -14.33 -26.70 2.51
C SER A 398 -14.33 -25.49 1.55
N LEU A 399 -13.16 -25.11 1.01
CA LEU A 399 -13.00 -23.94 0.14
C LEU A 399 -13.06 -24.25 -1.35
N VAL A 400 -12.68 -25.46 -1.76
CA VAL A 400 -12.81 -25.91 -3.15
C VAL A 400 -14.26 -25.80 -3.63
N ASP A 401 -15.23 -26.09 -2.76
CA ASP A 401 -16.64 -26.04 -3.11
C ASP A 401 -17.15 -24.59 -3.24
N VAL A 402 -16.66 -23.67 -2.40
CA VAL A 402 -16.96 -22.23 -2.47
C VAL A 402 -16.36 -21.61 -3.74
N LEU A 403 -15.09 -21.93 -4.02
CA LEU A 403 -14.35 -21.38 -5.14
C LEU A 403 -14.79 -21.95 -6.50
N ARG A 404 -15.68 -22.95 -6.51
CA ARG A 404 -16.26 -23.53 -7.73
C ARG A 404 -17.57 -22.89 -8.16
N GLN A 405 -18.16 -21.98 -7.36
CA GLN A 405 -19.39 -21.31 -7.78
C GLN A 405 -19.15 -20.47 -9.04
N GLU A 406 -19.99 -20.67 -10.06
CA GLU A 406 -19.79 -20.07 -11.39
C GLU A 406 -19.80 -18.54 -11.36
N ASP A 407 -20.60 -17.95 -10.46
CA ASP A 407 -20.66 -16.50 -10.26
C ASP A 407 -19.33 -15.94 -9.75
N ILE A 408 -18.69 -16.58 -8.77
CA ILE A 408 -17.34 -16.21 -8.28
C ILE A 408 -16.30 -16.42 -9.39
N VAL A 409 -16.30 -17.60 -10.02
CA VAL A 409 -15.31 -17.96 -11.05
C VAL A 409 -15.39 -17.00 -12.24
N SER A 410 -16.59 -16.55 -12.63
CA SER A 410 -16.78 -15.64 -13.76
C SER A 410 -16.09 -14.28 -13.58
N LEU A 411 -15.94 -13.82 -12.34
CA LEU A 411 -15.35 -12.53 -11.98
C LEU A 411 -13.81 -12.54 -12.00
N LEU A 412 -13.20 -13.72 -12.00
CA LEU A 412 -11.76 -13.88 -11.84
C LEU A 412 -11.00 -13.81 -13.17
N PRO A 413 -9.74 -13.33 -13.19
CA PRO A 413 -8.87 -13.41 -14.35
C PRO A 413 -8.64 -14.86 -14.80
N GLY A 414 -8.35 -15.06 -16.10
CA GLY A 414 -8.23 -16.39 -16.70
C GLY A 414 -7.26 -17.35 -15.97
N ALA A 415 -6.12 -16.83 -15.50
CA ALA A 415 -5.14 -17.63 -14.76
C ALA A 415 -5.70 -18.14 -13.41
N PHE A 416 -6.47 -17.32 -12.70
CA PHE A 416 -7.14 -17.71 -11.47
C PHE A 416 -8.29 -18.69 -11.74
N ARG A 417 -9.06 -18.51 -12.83
CA ARG A 417 -10.05 -19.52 -13.24
C ARG A 417 -9.43 -20.90 -13.48
N ASN A 418 -8.28 -20.93 -14.15
CA ASN A 418 -7.55 -22.17 -14.40
C ASN A 418 -6.97 -22.79 -13.12
N LEU A 419 -6.48 -21.96 -12.19
CA LEU A 419 -6.07 -22.38 -10.85
C LEU A 419 -7.22 -23.09 -10.12
N LEU A 420 -8.41 -22.48 -10.10
CA LEU A 420 -9.58 -23.01 -9.38
C LEU A 420 -10.16 -24.30 -9.99
N ARG A 421 -10.06 -24.47 -11.31
CA ARG A 421 -10.48 -25.72 -11.98
C ARG A 421 -9.70 -26.94 -11.49
N ASN A 422 -8.43 -26.78 -11.12
CA ASN A 422 -7.50 -27.89 -10.84
C ASN A 422 -6.94 -27.91 -9.40
N LEU A 423 -7.68 -27.44 -8.40
CA LEU A 423 -7.19 -27.23 -7.02
C LEU A 423 -6.54 -28.45 -6.33
N ARG A 424 -6.99 -29.68 -6.61
CA ARG A 424 -6.59 -30.90 -5.86
C ARG A 424 -5.28 -31.56 -6.34
N GLY A 425 -4.38 -30.80 -6.95
CA GLY A 425 -3.13 -31.34 -7.53
C GLY A 425 -1.88 -30.98 -6.74
N ALA A 426 -0.90 -31.87 -6.71
CA ALA A 426 0.50 -31.50 -6.43
C ALA A 426 0.84 -30.26 -7.28
N ASN A 427 1.66 -29.34 -6.75
CA ASN A 427 2.04 -28.07 -7.41
C ASN A 427 1.00 -26.92 -7.32
N PHE A 428 0.15 -26.87 -6.28
CA PHE A 428 -0.69 -25.68 -6.05
C PHE A 428 0.14 -24.39 -5.91
N HIS A 429 1.28 -24.42 -5.21
CA HIS A 429 2.19 -23.29 -5.08
C HIS A 429 2.65 -22.72 -6.44
N ASN A 430 3.05 -23.59 -7.39
CA ASN A 430 3.47 -23.18 -8.73
C ASN A 430 2.33 -22.54 -9.52
N ARG A 431 1.12 -23.07 -9.39
CA ARG A 431 -0.06 -22.54 -10.08
C ARG A 431 -0.51 -21.20 -9.49
N LEU A 432 -0.51 -21.07 -8.16
CA LEU A 432 -0.80 -19.80 -7.51
C LEU A 432 0.26 -18.75 -7.86
N ALA A 433 1.55 -19.12 -7.87
CA ALA A 433 2.64 -18.23 -8.28
C ALA A 433 2.44 -17.72 -9.72
N THR A 434 2.09 -18.62 -10.64
CA THR A 434 1.80 -18.25 -12.04
C THR A 434 0.61 -17.30 -12.14
N ALA A 435 -0.47 -17.57 -11.40
CA ALA A 435 -1.64 -16.69 -11.38
C ALA A 435 -1.31 -15.31 -10.81
N LEU A 436 -0.54 -15.25 -9.72
CA LEU A 436 -0.11 -14.03 -9.05
C LEU A 436 0.77 -13.12 -9.94
N VAL A 437 1.59 -13.72 -10.82
CA VAL A 437 2.32 -12.96 -11.84
C VAL A 437 1.36 -12.20 -12.77
N THR A 438 0.24 -12.81 -13.19
CA THR A 438 -0.71 -12.15 -14.12
C THR A 438 -1.43 -10.94 -13.53
N VAL A 439 -1.47 -10.82 -12.20
CA VAL A 439 -2.06 -9.67 -11.49
C VAL A 439 -1.00 -8.67 -11.03
N GLY A 440 0.27 -8.84 -11.42
CA GLY A 440 1.36 -7.92 -11.06
C GLY A 440 1.67 -7.94 -9.56
N ASP A 441 1.41 -9.07 -8.89
CA ASP A 441 1.75 -9.26 -7.49
C ASP A 441 2.31 -10.66 -7.20
N PRO A 442 3.54 -10.97 -7.70
CA PRO A 442 4.10 -12.31 -7.65
C PRO A 442 4.13 -12.92 -6.25
N LEU A 443 4.04 -14.25 -6.19
CA LEU A 443 4.24 -14.99 -4.95
C LEU A 443 5.67 -14.76 -4.44
N LEU A 444 5.79 -14.51 -3.15
CA LEU A 444 7.05 -14.40 -2.44
C LEU A 444 7.11 -15.49 -1.37
N ILE A 445 8.23 -16.20 -1.36
CA ILE A 445 8.59 -17.18 -0.34
C ILE A 445 9.69 -16.57 0.50
N VAL A 446 9.48 -16.52 1.81
CA VAL A 446 10.42 -15.93 2.76
C VAL A 446 10.93 -17.03 3.68
N SER A 447 12.25 -17.26 3.69
CA SER A 447 12.91 -18.15 4.65
C SER A 447 13.43 -17.32 5.82
N LEU A 448 13.15 -17.76 7.05
CA LEU A 448 13.56 -17.09 8.29
C LEU A 448 14.76 -17.77 8.95
N THR A 449 14.97 -19.05 8.67
CA THR A 449 16.03 -19.88 9.28
C THR A 449 17.18 -20.19 8.32
N GLY A 450 17.10 -19.75 7.05
CA GLY A 450 18.08 -20.09 6.01
C GLY A 450 17.96 -21.53 5.51
N GLU A 451 16.94 -22.27 5.95
CA GLU A 451 16.68 -23.61 5.42
C GLU A 451 16.19 -23.54 3.97
N PHE A 452 16.75 -24.41 3.14
CA PHE A 452 16.36 -24.54 1.73
C PHE A 452 15.04 -25.30 1.59
N LEU A 453 14.18 -24.80 0.71
CA LEU A 453 12.97 -25.52 0.32
C LEU A 453 13.35 -26.81 -0.43
N LYS A 454 12.68 -27.91 -0.07
CA LYS A 454 12.81 -29.21 -0.77
C LYS A 454 12.09 -29.27 -2.12
N PHE A 455 11.54 -28.15 -2.60
CA PHE A 455 10.78 -28.06 -3.85
C PHE A 455 11.11 -26.75 -4.59
N THR A 456 10.89 -26.75 -5.90
CA THR A 456 11.09 -25.59 -6.77
C THR A 456 9.78 -24.88 -7.08
N CYS A 457 9.80 -23.54 -7.08
CA CYS A 457 8.66 -22.71 -7.44
C CYS A 457 9.07 -21.66 -8.49
N GLU A 458 8.92 -21.96 -9.77
CA GLU A 458 9.52 -21.21 -10.89
C GLU A 458 9.08 -19.74 -10.98
N ASN A 459 7.82 -19.46 -10.65
CA ASN A 459 7.22 -18.13 -10.75
C ASN A 459 7.17 -17.37 -9.41
N ALA A 460 7.83 -17.88 -8.36
CA ALA A 460 7.92 -17.20 -7.08
C ALA A 460 9.25 -16.46 -6.91
N LEU A 461 9.22 -15.38 -6.14
CA LEU A 461 10.40 -14.74 -5.61
C LEU A 461 10.81 -15.47 -4.32
N PHE A 462 12.11 -15.56 -4.06
CA PHE A 462 12.64 -16.13 -2.82
C PHE A 462 13.50 -15.09 -2.11
N ILE A 463 13.23 -14.88 -0.83
CA ILE A 463 14.03 -14.02 0.05
C ILE A 463 14.45 -14.83 1.27
N ASP A 464 15.75 -14.85 1.50
CA ASP A 464 16.34 -15.39 2.71
C ASP A 464 16.60 -14.27 3.71
N MET A 465 15.83 -14.26 4.80
CA MET A 465 15.94 -13.29 5.89
C MET A 465 16.95 -13.72 6.97
N SER A 466 17.55 -14.92 6.87
CA SER A 466 18.70 -15.28 7.70
C SER A 466 19.94 -14.45 7.34
N ILE A 467 19.96 -13.89 6.13
CA ILE A 467 21.00 -12.97 5.67
C ILE A 467 20.60 -11.55 6.08
N PRO A 468 21.39 -10.86 6.93
CA PRO A 468 21.09 -9.49 7.31
C PRO A 468 21.19 -8.57 6.10
N ARG A 469 20.11 -7.83 5.82
CA ARG A 469 20.01 -6.85 4.72
C ARG A 469 19.42 -5.56 5.23
N SER A 470 19.84 -4.43 4.67
CA SER A 470 19.16 -3.17 4.94
C SER A 470 17.75 -3.18 4.33
N ARG A 471 16.89 -2.29 4.83
CA ARG A 471 15.55 -2.09 4.26
C ARG A 471 15.64 -1.70 2.79
N GLU A 472 16.59 -0.83 2.47
CA GLU A 472 16.85 -0.32 1.12
C GLU A 472 17.29 -1.44 0.17
N ASP A 473 18.12 -2.38 0.64
CA ASP A 473 18.54 -3.56 -0.13
C ASP A 473 17.35 -4.49 -0.41
N LEU A 474 16.50 -4.75 0.59
CA LEU A 474 15.30 -5.58 0.43
C LEU A 474 14.33 -4.96 -0.57
N MET A 475 14.09 -3.64 -0.48
CA MET A 475 13.27 -2.91 -1.44
C MET A 475 13.91 -2.91 -2.84
N GLY A 476 15.24 -2.84 -2.93
CA GLY A 476 15.99 -3.01 -4.17
C GLY A 476 15.68 -4.37 -4.83
N VAL A 477 15.77 -5.46 -4.07
CA VAL A 477 15.50 -6.83 -4.56
C VAL A 477 14.04 -7.01 -4.99
N LEU A 478 13.07 -6.45 -4.26
CA LEU A 478 11.64 -6.60 -4.55
C LEU A 478 11.19 -5.86 -5.82
N PHE A 479 11.86 -4.75 -6.15
CA PHE A 479 11.50 -3.87 -7.26
C PHE A 479 12.54 -3.82 -8.38
N GLN A 480 13.55 -4.68 -8.36
CA GLN A 480 14.48 -4.85 -9.49
C GLN A 480 13.73 -5.28 -10.75
N GLU A 481 13.97 -4.56 -11.85
CA GLU A 481 13.53 -4.98 -13.18
C GLU A 481 14.19 -6.30 -13.53
N ARG A 482 13.41 -7.31 -13.95
CA ARG A 482 13.93 -8.54 -14.57
C ARG A 482 14.51 -8.17 -15.94
N GLY A 483 15.68 -7.53 -15.95
CA GLY A 483 16.36 -7.07 -17.16
C GLY A 483 17.88 -7.26 -17.13
N VAL A 484 18.48 -7.57 -15.98
CA VAL A 484 19.92 -7.86 -15.92
C VAL A 484 20.13 -9.20 -15.22
N ARG A 485 20.11 -10.28 -16.02
CA ARG A 485 20.81 -11.50 -15.61
C ARG A 485 22.30 -11.18 -15.64
N THR A 486 22.84 -10.71 -14.52
CA THR A 486 24.28 -10.75 -14.31
C THR A 486 24.64 -12.23 -14.22
N LEU A 487 25.14 -12.76 -15.34
CA LEU A 487 25.97 -13.96 -15.33
C LEU A 487 27.09 -13.71 -14.33
N GLU A 488 27.11 -14.47 -13.25
CA GLU A 488 28.37 -14.77 -12.59
C GLU A 488 28.49 -16.25 -12.22
N PRO A 489 29.72 -16.77 -12.21
CA PRO A 489 30.03 -18.14 -12.56
C PRO A 489 30.43 -18.99 -11.35
N GLY A 490 30.41 -20.31 -11.54
CA GLY A 490 31.23 -21.22 -10.74
C GLY A 490 30.43 -22.25 -9.97
N ALA A 491 30.15 -23.36 -10.64
CA ALA A 491 29.93 -24.63 -9.98
C ALA A 491 31.20 -25.02 -9.21
N THR A 492 31.05 -25.39 -7.95
CA THR A 492 31.92 -26.39 -7.33
C THR A 492 31.07 -27.31 -6.46
N SER A 493 31.05 -28.56 -6.92
CA SER A 493 30.60 -29.74 -6.20
C SER A 493 31.42 -29.98 -4.94
N SER A 494 30.77 -30.34 -3.84
CA SER A 494 31.30 -31.35 -2.93
C SER A 494 30.15 -32.16 -2.31
N ALA A 495 30.34 -33.46 -2.33
CA ALA A 495 29.39 -34.49 -1.94
C ALA A 495 29.62 -34.95 -0.49
N GLY A 496 28.56 -35.52 0.11
CA GLY A 496 28.57 -36.30 1.35
C GLY A 496 28.26 -35.46 2.59
N THR A 497 27.38 -35.85 3.52
CA THR A 497 26.82 -37.16 3.86
C THR A 497 25.47 -37.00 4.57
N SER A 498 24.64 -38.02 4.44
CA SER A 498 23.32 -38.17 5.04
C SER A 498 23.33 -38.12 6.58
N SER A 499 22.34 -37.46 7.16
CA SER A 499 21.69 -37.99 8.36
C SER A 499 20.21 -37.63 8.37
N ASP A 500 19.42 -38.68 8.52
CA ASP A 500 17.97 -38.69 8.66
C ASP A 500 17.46 -37.70 9.70
N CYS A 501 16.40 -36.98 9.35
CA CYS A 501 15.32 -36.68 10.27
C CYS A 501 13.99 -36.64 9.52
N SER A 502 13.15 -37.58 9.94
CA SER A 502 11.80 -37.90 9.53
C SER A 502 10.78 -36.82 9.96
N VAL A 503 9.93 -36.43 9.00
CA VAL A 503 8.45 -36.43 9.09
C VAL A 503 7.73 -35.39 10.01
N LEU A 504 6.92 -34.56 9.33
CA LEU A 504 5.67 -33.81 9.69
C LEU A 504 5.69 -32.28 9.82
#